data_AF-D6Y9U2-F1
#
_entry.id   AF-D6Y9U2-F1
#
_cell.length_a   1.000
_cell.length_b   1.000
_cell.length_c   1.000
_cell.angle_alpha   90.00
_cell.angle_beta   90.00
_cell.angle_gamma   90.00
#
_symmetry.space_group_name_H-M   'P 1'
#
loop_
_entity.id
_entity.type
_entity.pdbx_description
1 polymer ?
#
loop_
_entity_poly.entity_id
_entity_poly.type
_entity_poly.pdbx_seq_one_letter_code
_entity_poly.pdbx_strand_id
1 'polypeptide(L)'
;MRTKSTACRRGGVLAGLLVTALLVSGCAGAGRSDPAHRSPVPLPSPTSSRQEISEANLAYLWPLTVDHGTIECRPPSVAVFVAPDGTTYALNRQAEDAGYPPITPLRAKGAGGGYISLGALLSATLGLCGKG
;
A
#
# COMPACT_ATOMS: atom_id res chain seq x y z
N MET A 1 36.77 -12.53 10.87
CA MET A 1 36.61 -11.67 12.07
C MET A 1 35.66 -12.35 13.04
N ARG A 2 36.10 -12.49 14.30
CA ARG A 2 35.40 -12.85 15.55
C ARG A 2 34.35 -13.97 15.54
N THR A 3 34.83 -15.14 15.96
CA THR A 3 34.15 -16.21 16.69
C THR A 3 33.34 -15.71 17.90
N LYS A 4 32.17 -16.33 18.16
CA LYS A 4 31.65 -16.64 19.50
C LYS A 4 30.52 -17.69 19.44
N SER A 5 30.92 -18.96 19.38
CA SER A 5 30.05 -20.08 19.77
C SER A 5 30.02 -20.13 21.29
N THR A 6 28.85 -19.91 21.91
CA THR A 6 28.68 -20.08 23.35
C THR A 6 27.76 -21.27 23.59
N ALA A 7 28.36 -22.45 23.74
CA ALA A 7 27.70 -23.63 24.25
C ALA A 7 27.31 -23.39 25.72
N CYS A 8 26.03 -23.54 26.06
CA CYS A 8 25.59 -23.47 27.44
C CYS A 8 26.00 -24.75 28.17
N ARG A 9 26.90 -24.60 29.14
CA ARG A 9 27.55 -25.67 29.93
C ARG A 9 26.49 -26.38 30.79
N ARG A 10 26.29 -27.68 30.58
CA ARG A 10 25.49 -28.56 31.44
C ARG A 10 26.22 -28.74 32.79
N GLY A 11 25.69 -28.14 33.85
CA GLY A 11 26.07 -28.44 35.24
C GLY A 11 25.14 -29.50 35.82
N GLY A 12 25.72 -30.63 36.23
CA GLY A 12 25.01 -31.79 36.78
C GLY A 12 24.41 -31.55 38.17
N VAL A 13 23.34 -32.31 38.41
CA VAL A 13 22.43 -32.38 39.56
C VAL A 13 23.14 -32.90 40.81
N LEU A 14 22.71 -32.46 42.01
CA LEU A 14 22.45 -33.28 43.23
C LEU A 14 21.71 -32.37 44.23
N ALA A 15 20.37 -32.48 44.33
CA ALA A 15 19.65 -33.22 45.38
C ALA A 15 19.47 -32.42 46.69
N GLY A 16 18.25 -31.89 46.91
CA GLY A 16 17.88 -31.23 48.16
C GLY A 16 16.51 -30.54 48.14
N LEU A 17 15.45 -31.34 48.39
CA LEU A 17 14.16 -31.02 49.03
C LEU A 17 13.59 -29.57 48.99
N LEU A 18 12.53 -29.35 48.21
CA LEU A 18 11.25 -28.69 48.60
C LEU A 18 10.39 -28.45 47.34
N VAL A 19 9.33 -29.25 47.20
CA VAL A 19 8.36 -29.16 46.11
C VAL A 19 7.21 -28.25 46.56
N THR A 20 7.17 -27.02 46.06
CA THR A 20 5.91 -26.28 45.88
C THR A 20 6.02 -25.43 44.62
N ALA A 21 5.39 -25.93 43.56
CA ALA A 21 5.29 -25.28 42.27
C ALA A 21 4.30 -24.10 42.34
N LEU A 22 4.76 -22.88 42.04
CA LEU A 22 3.91 -21.86 41.41
C LEU A 22 4.58 -21.42 40.11
N LEU A 23 3.98 -21.90 39.04
CA LEU A 23 4.26 -21.61 37.65
C LEU A 23 4.09 -20.10 37.41
N VAL A 24 5.16 -19.41 37.02
CA VAL A 24 5.01 -18.11 36.36
C VAL A 24 4.52 -18.41 34.95
N SER A 25 3.21 -18.56 34.83
CA SER A 25 2.49 -18.57 33.55
C SER A 25 2.58 -17.16 32.96
N GLY A 26 3.72 -16.85 32.33
CA GLY A 26 3.79 -15.72 31.41
C GLY A 26 2.75 -15.99 30.32
N CYS A 27 1.74 -15.12 30.22
CA CYS A 27 0.71 -15.19 29.19
C CYS A 27 1.39 -15.18 27.81
N ALA A 28 1.59 -16.36 27.22
CA ALA A 28 1.64 -16.53 25.78
C ALA A 28 0.21 -16.33 25.25
N GLY A 29 -0.26 -15.09 25.26
CA GLY A 29 -1.48 -14.71 24.59
C GLY A 29 -1.18 -14.63 23.10
N ALA A 30 -1.64 -15.61 22.34
CA ALA A 30 -1.73 -15.53 20.89
C ALA A 30 -2.27 -14.13 20.52
N GLY A 31 -1.50 -13.39 19.71
CA GLY A 31 -1.99 -12.13 19.17
C GLY A 31 -3.35 -12.37 18.55
N ARG A 32 -4.36 -11.56 18.94
CA ARG A 32 -5.69 -11.60 18.31
C ARG A 32 -5.47 -11.61 16.80
N SER A 33 -5.99 -12.61 16.11
CA SER A 33 -5.97 -12.63 14.66
C SER A 33 -6.56 -11.32 14.17
N ASP A 34 -5.71 -10.51 13.55
CA ASP A 34 -6.11 -9.30 12.88
C ASP A 34 -7.18 -9.69 11.84
N PRO A 35 -8.35 -9.04 11.84
CA PRO A 35 -9.40 -9.35 10.87
C PRO A 35 -8.82 -9.18 9.46
N ALA A 36 -9.28 -9.99 8.50
CA ALA A 36 -8.71 -10.00 7.16
C ALA A 36 -8.75 -8.61 6.50
N HIS A 37 -7.66 -7.86 6.60
CA HIS A 37 -7.42 -6.67 5.81
C HIS A 37 -6.91 -7.10 4.45
N ARG A 38 -7.54 -6.67 3.35
CA ARG A 38 -6.97 -6.87 2.02
C ARG A 38 -5.62 -6.15 1.98
N SER A 39 -4.54 -6.92 1.98
CA SER A 39 -3.20 -6.36 1.84
C SER A 39 -3.05 -5.83 0.41
N PRO A 40 -2.59 -4.58 0.24
CA PRO A 40 -2.28 -4.04 -1.07
C PRO A 40 -1.30 -4.93 -1.84
N VAL A 41 -1.58 -5.17 -3.11
CA VAL A 41 -0.65 -5.84 -4.02
C VAL A 41 0.40 -4.82 -4.48
N PRO A 42 1.70 -5.16 -4.48
CA PRO A 42 2.74 -4.27 -4.99
C PRO A 42 2.43 -3.78 -6.41
N LEU A 43 2.70 -2.51 -6.68
CA LEU A 43 2.55 -1.97 -8.04
C LEU A 43 3.52 -2.68 -9.01
N PRO A 44 3.13 -2.90 -10.27
CA PRO A 44 4.03 -3.41 -11.29
C PRO A 44 5.20 -2.43 -11.51
N SER A 45 6.36 -2.89 -11.98
CA SER A 45 7.47 -1.98 -12.27
C SER A 45 7.05 -0.95 -13.34
N PRO A 46 7.31 0.35 -13.14
CA PRO A 46 6.90 1.38 -14.11
C PRO A 46 7.73 1.29 -15.39
N THR A 47 7.09 1.51 -16.54
CA THR A 47 7.77 1.76 -17.81
C THR A 47 8.02 3.26 -17.92
N SER A 48 9.10 3.76 -17.29
CA SER A 48 9.45 5.19 -17.19
C SER A 48 8.31 6.05 -16.61
N SER A 49 7.53 6.72 -17.47
CA SER A 49 6.49 7.67 -17.09
C SER A 49 5.08 7.06 -17.04
N ARG A 50 4.94 5.74 -17.22
CA ARG A 50 3.67 5.03 -17.27
C ARG A 50 3.65 3.81 -16.36
N GLN A 51 2.49 3.54 -15.74
CA GLN A 51 2.32 2.40 -14.86
C GLN A 51 0.84 1.97 -14.79
N GLU A 52 0.60 0.66 -14.84
CA GLU A 52 -0.73 0.10 -14.56
C GLU A 52 -1.03 0.17 -13.06
N ILE A 53 -2.28 0.47 -12.72
CA ILE A 53 -2.75 0.56 -11.34
C ILE A 53 -4.19 0.09 -11.22
N SER A 54 -4.51 -0.53 -10.08
CA SER A 54 -5.83 -1.09 -9.82
C SER A 54 -6.26 -0.92 -8.37
N GLU A 55 -7.53 -1.23 -8.08
CA GLU A 55 -8.04 -1.33 -6.72
C GLU A 55 -7.24 -2.33 -5.86
N ALA A 56 -6.64 -3.36 -6.46
CA ALA A 56 -5.81 -4.30 -5.72
C ALA A 56 -4.53 -3.65 -5.18
N ASN A 57 -4.02 -2.62 -5.86
CA ASN A 57 -2.79 -1.92 -5.46
C ASN A 57 -3.02 -0.88 -4.37
N LEU A 58 -4.20 -0.26 -4.33
CA LEU A 58 -4.52 0.78 -3.35
C LEU A 58 -5.51 0.29 -2.27
N ALA A 59 -6.10 -0.89 -2.44
CA ALA A 59 -7.15 -1.43 -1.58
C ALA A 59 -8.22 -0.37 -1.29
N TYR A 60 -8.50 -0.12 -0.01
CA TYR A 60 -9.49 0.87 0.44
C TYR A 60 -9.15 2.32 0.08
N LEU A 61 -7.95 2.60 -0.44
CA LEU A 61 -7.53 3.94 -0.90
C LEU A 61 -7.86 4.18 -2.37
N TRP A 62 -8.41 3.19 -3.08
CA TRP A 62 -8.81 3.34 -4.47
C TRP A 62 -10.00 4.32 -4.60
N PRO A 63 -9.83 5.47 -5.29
CA PRO A 63 -10.81 6.55 -5.24
C PRO A 63 -11.79 6.56 -6.43
N LEU A 64 -11.74 5.54 -7.29
CA LEU A 64 -12.48 5.51 -8.55
C LEU A 64 -13.55 4.41 -8.56
N THR A 65 -14.55 4.58 -9.42
CA THR A 65 -15.62 3.59 -9.64
C THR A 65 -15.23 2.48 -10.62
N VAL A 66 -14.27 2.74 -11.51
CA VAL A 66 -13.61 1.72 -12.33
C VAL A 66 -12.61 0.94 -11.48
N ASP A 67 -12.39 -0.34 -11.76
CA ASP A 67 -11.55 -1.24 -10.96
C ASP A 67 -10.04 -1.11 -11.25
N HIS A 68 -9.67 -0.62 -12.43
CA HIS A 68 -8.27 -0.42 -12.84
C HIS A 68 -8.11 0.68 -13.89
N GLY A 69 -6.86 0.97 -14.24
CA GLY A 69 -6.49 1.83 -15.35
C GLY A 69 -4.98 2.02 -15.44
N THR A 70 -4.55 3.02 -16.19
CA THR A 70 -3.14 3.37 -16.33
C THR A 70 -2.91 4.79 -15.88
N ILE A 71 -1.91 4.99 -15.02
CA ILE A 71 -1.40 6.32 -14.69
C ILE A 71 -0.23 6.65 -15.60
N GLU A 72 -0.22 7.87 -16.10
CA GLU A 72 0.79 8.34 -17.04
C GLU A 72 1.15 9.78 -16.71
N CYS A 73 2.45 10.07 -16.70
CA CYS A 73 2.93 11.44 -16.69
C CYS A 73 3.50 11.83 -18.05
N ARG A 74 3.00 12.94 -18.58
CA ARG A 74 3.47 13.54 -19.83
C ARG A 74 4.29 14.80 -19.52
N PRO A 75 5.34 15.11 -20.31
CA PRO A 75 6.11 16.34 -20.11
C PRO A 75 5.23 17.61 -20.20
N PRO A 76 5.53 18.66 -19.41
CA PRO A 76 6.55 18.71 -18.36
C PRO A 76 6.09 18.15 -17.00
N SER A 77 4.79 18.08 -16.73
CA SER A 77 4.20 17.57 -15.47
C SER A 77 2.69 17.36 -15.62
N VAL A 78 2.26 16.84 -16.76
CA VAL A 78 0.85 16.58 -17.08
C VAL A 78 0.50 15.19 -16.57
N ALA A 79 -0.18 15.11 -15.43
CA ALA A 79 -0.57 13.85 -14.80
C ALA A 79 -1.98 13.45 -15.26
N VAL A 80 -2.08 12.28 -15.90
CA VAL A 80 -3.35 11.78 -16.44
C VAL A 80 -3.62 10.35 -16.00
N PHE A 81 -4.91 10.00 -15.99
CA PHE A 81 -5.40 8.64 -15.81
C PHE A 81 -6.08 8.19 -17.10
N VAL A 82 -5.65 7.06 -17.65
CA VAL A 82 -6.30 6.40 -18.77
C VAL A 82 -7.20 5.31 -18.20
N ALA A 83 -8.51 5.50 -18.35
CA ALA A 83 -9.52 4.53 -17.90
C ALA A 83 -9.55 3.30 -18.82
N PRO A 84 -10.16 2.17 -18.39
CA PRO A 84 -10.22 0.94 -19.17
C PRO A 84 -10.93 1.09 -20.52
N ASP A 85 -11.82 2.08 -20.64
CA ASP A 85 -12.51 2.44 -21.89
C ASP A 85 -11.63 3.22 -22.88
N GLY A 86 -10.38 3.54 -22.49
CA GLY A 86 -9.43 4.34 -23.26
C GLY A 86 -9.56 5.84 -23.06
N THR A 87 -10.55 6.32 -22.30
CA THR A 87 -10.74 7.75 -22.04
C THR A 87 -9.63 8.26 -21.12
N THR A 88 -9.01 9.38 -21.48
CA THR A 88 -7.95 10.01 -20.68
C THR A 88 -8.51 11.17 -19.88
N TYR A 89 -8.28 11.14 -18.57
CA TYR A 89 -8.75 12.15 -17.61
C TYR A 89 -7.59 12.86 -16.93
N ALA A 90 -7.78 14.14 -16.63
CA ALA A 90 -6.85 14.94 -15.85
C ALA A 90 -6.82 14.52 -14.38
N LEU A 91 -5.62 14.35 -13.83
CA LEU A 91 -5.38 14.16 -12.39
C LEU A 91 -4.88 15.43 -11.69
N ASN A 92 -4.30 16.37 -12.44
CA ASN A 92 -3.82 17.65 -11.92
C ASN A 92 -4.25 18.83 -12.80
N ARG A 93 -4.05 20.04 -12.28
CA ARG A 93 -4.38 21.28 -12.98
C ARG A 93 -3.65 21.41 -14.33
N GLN A 94 -2.39 20.98 -14.41
CA GLN A 94 -1.63 21.03 -15.68
C GLN A 94 -2.27 20.16 -16.77
N ALA A 95 -2.87 19.02 -16.42
CA ALA A 95 -3.61 18.21 -17.37
C ALA A 95 -4.96 18.87 -17.76
N GLU A 96 -5.65 19.52 -16.83
CA GLU A 96 -6.84 20.31 -17.16
C GLU A 96 -6.50 21.47 -18.10
N ASP A 97 -5.42 22.21 -17.82
CA ASP A 97 -4.90 23.31 -18.64
C ASP A 97 -4.45 22.80 -20.03
N ALA A 98 -4.04 21.54 -20.14
CA ALA A 98 -3.71 20.87 -21.40
C ALA A 98 -4.94 20.34 -22.17
N GLY A 99 -6.16 20.53 -21.65
CA GLY A 99 -7.42 20.19 -22.31
C GLY A 99 -7.99 18.81 -22.01
N TYR A 100 -7.42 18.06 -21.06
CA TYR A 100 -8.00 16.78 -20.65
C TYR A 100 -9.23 17.01 -19.74
N PRO A 101 -10.30 16.21 -19.90
CA PRO A 101 -11.48 16.33 -19.04
C PRO A 101 -11.15 15.96 -17.59
N PRO A 102 -11.83 16.56 -16.60
CA PRO A 102 -11.62 16.22 -15.20
C PRO A 102 -12.08 14.79 -14.91
N ILE A 103 -11.41 14.10 -13.99
CA ILE A 103 -11.74 12.71 -13.61
C ILE A 103 -13.05 12.57 -12.80
N THR A 104 -13.73 13.68 -12.48
CA THR A 104 -14.98 13.72 -11.70
C THR A 104 -16.02 12.65 -12.05
N PRO A 105 -16.28 12.31 -13.33
CA PRO A 105 -17.24 11.25 -13.69
C PRO A 105 -16.90 9.87 -13.12
N LEU A 106 -15.62 9.59 -12.86
CA LEU A 106 -15.14 8.32 -12.32
C LEU A 106 -14.92 8.34 -10.81
N ARG A 107 -15.11 9.48 -10.14
CA ARG A 107 -14.81 9.60 -8.71
C ARG A 107 -15.86 8.88 -7.87
N ALA A 108 -15.40 7.97 -7.02
CA ALA A 108 -16.25 7.35 -6.02
C ALA A 108 -16.67 8.36 -4.94
N LYS A 109 -17.88 8.18 -4.39
CA LYS A 109 -18.38 8.94 -3.25
C LYS A 109 -18.19 8.14 -1.97
N GLY A 110 -17.72 8.81 -0.92
CA GLY A 110 -17.67 8.23 0.43
C GLY A 110 -19.04 8.22 1.09
N ALA A 111 -19.13 7.56 2.25
CA ALA A 111 -20.37 7.43 3.02
C ALA A 111 -21.02 8.79 3.39
N GLY A 112 -20.22 9.85 3.54
CA GLY A 112 -20.68 11.21 3.80
C GLY A 112 -21.15 11.99 2.56
N GLY A 113 -21.27 11.36 1.39
CA GLY A 113 -21.76 11.99 0.16
C GLY A 113 -20.73 12.84 -0.60
N GLY A 114 -19.60 13.18 0.02
CA GLY A 114 -18.46 13.80 -0.64
C GLY A 114 -17.65 12.83 -1.49
N TYR A 115 -16.89 13.35 -2.47
CA TYR A 115 -15.99 12.52 -3.27
C TYR A 115 -14.77 12.07 -2.47
N ILE A 116 -14.34 10.83 -2.69
CA ILE A 116 -13.09 10.30 -2.13
C ILE A 116 -11.90 11.09 -2.70
N SER A 117 -10.91 11.36 -1.85
CA SER A 117 -9.70 12.10 -2.24
C SER A 117 -8.90 11.34 -3.30
N LEU A 118 -8.43 12.06 -4.32
CA LEU A 118 -7.54 11.52 -5.35
C LEU A 118 -6.06 11.48 -4.90
N GLY A 119 -5.76 11.90 -3.66
CA GLY A 119 -4.39 12.13 -3.20
C GLY A 119 -3.43 10.95 -3.46
N ALA A 120 -3.82 9.72 -3.11
CA ALA A 120 -2.97 8.55 -3.32
C ALA A 120 -2.68 8.30 -4.82
N LEU A 121 -3.73 8.40 -5.66
CA LEU A 121 -3.62 8.21 -7.11
C LEU A 121 -2.77 9.30 -7.78
N LEU A 122 -2.98 10.56 -7.39
CA LEU A 122 -2.20 11.69 -7.88
C LEU A 122 -0.73 11.59 -7.45
N SER A 123 -0.47 11.31 -6.17
CA SER A 123 0.90 11.14 -5.67
C SER A 123 1.65 10.01 -6.38
N ALA A 124 0.98 8.87 -6.65
CA ALA A 124 1.57 7.79 -7.44
C ALA A 124 1.95 8.27 -8.84
N THR A 125 1.06 9.02 -9.51
CA THR A 125 1.30 9.54 -10.87
C THR A 125 2.41 10.59 -10.91
N LEU A 126 2.45 11.51 -9.94
CA LEU A 126 3.51 12.52 -9.86
C LEU A 126 4.89 11.88 -9.61
N GLY A 127 4.94 10.74 -8.92
CA GLY A 127 6.15 9.93 -8.78
C GLY A 127 6.69 9.36 -10.10
N LEU A 128 5.91 9.40 -11.18
CA LEU A 128 6.33 9.06 -12.55
C LEU A 128 6.86 10.28 -13.32
N CYS A 129 6.44 11.50 -12.97
CA CYS A 129 6.84 12.72 -13.69
C CYS A 129 8.35 13.03 -13.61
N GLY A 130 9.04 12.57 -12.56
CA GLY A 130 10.50 12.69 -12.44
C GLY A 130 11.28 11.57 -13.13
N LYS A 131 10.60 10.66 -13.84
CA LYS A 131 11.19 9.47 -14.51
C LYS A 131 11.01 9.47 -16.03
N GLY A 132 10.32 10.47 -16.57
CA GLY A 132 10.03 10.66 -18.00
C GLY A 132 11.00 11.60 -18.68
#